data_AF-A0A925YTH4-F1
#
_entry.id   AF-A0A925YTH4-F1
#
_cell.length_a   1.000
_cell.length_b   1.000
_cell.length_c   1.000
_cell.angle_alpha   90.00
_cell.angle_beta   90.00
_cell.angle_gamma   90.00
#
_symmetry.space_group_name_H-M   'P 1'
#
loop_
_entity.id
_entity.type
_entity.pdbx_description
1 polymer ?
#
loop_
_entity_poly.entity_id
_entity_poly.type
_entity_poly.pdbx_seq_one_letter_code
_entity_poly.pdbx_strand_id
1 'polypeptide(L)' 'SDDYFTIPAPRIRDLESVLTVVDGKVAHAAAEFSSLAPAALTPLVPEWSPINHIGAYGAHKWQSRLGT' A
#
# COMPACT_ATOMS: atom_id res chain seq x y z
N SER A 1 7.52 9.94 -8.09
CA SER A 1 7.42 11.26 -7.44
C SER A 1 7.64 12.35 -8.47
N ASP A 2 6.88 13.45 -8.41
CA ASP A 2 6.94 14.60 -9.32
C ASP A 2 6.45 15.87 -8.59
N ASP A 3 6.65 17.06 -9.18
CA ASP A 3 6.12 18.32 -8.66
C ASP A 3 4.66 18.54 -9.10
N TYR A 4 3.76 18.57 -8.12
CA TYR A 4 2.32 18.72 -8.34
C TYR A 4 1.94 20.02 -9.07
N PHE A 5 2.66 21.12 -8.85
CA PHE A 5 2.25 22.42 -9.40
C PHE A 5 2.61 22.60 -10.88
N THR A 6 3.53 21.79 -11.40
CA THR A 6 4.05 21.94 -12.77
C THR A 6 3.78 20.72 -13.65
N ILE A 7 3.33 19.60 -13.08
CA ILE A 7 3.04 18.37 -13.83
C ILE A 7 1.81 18.50 -14.75
N PRO A 8 1.82 17.88 -15.95
CA PRO A 8 0.62 17.79 -16.79
C PRO A 8 -0.53 17.02 -16.13
N ALA A 9 -1.77 17.49 -16.28
CA ALA A 9 -2.95 16.90 -15.65
C ALA A 9 -3.12 15.37 -15.81
N PRO A 10 -2.85 14.77 -17.00
CA PRO A 10 -2.95 13.31 -17.15
C PRO A 10 -1.98 12.52 -16.26
N ARG A 11 -0.82 13.08 -15.91
CA ARG A 11 0.19 12.41 -15.08
C ARG A 11 -0.09 12.53 -13.58
N ILE A 12 -1.02 13.37 -13.15
CA ILE A 12 -1.39 13.51 -11.72
C ILE A 12 -1.85 12.16 -11.14
N ARG A 13 -2.50 11.30 -11.94
CA ARG A 13 -2.96 9.98 -11.48
C ARG A 13 -1.82 9.02 -11.14
N ASP A 14 -0.65 9.24 -11.73
CA ASP A 14 0.54 8.42 -11.52
C ASP A 14 1.44 9.01 -10.41
N LEU A 15 1.07 10.16 -9.84
CA LEU A 15 1.78 10.79 -8.74
C LEU A 15 1.57 9.98 -7.46
N GLU A 16 2.68 9.63 -6.80
CA GLU A 16 2.70 8.89 -5.54
C GLU A 16 3.63 9.56 -4.52
N SER A 17 3.34 9.37 -3.23
CA SER A 17 4.25 9.74 -2.15
C SER A 17 5.31 8.66 -1.97
N VAL A 18 6.58 9.05 -1.99
CA VAL A 18 7.72 8.16 -1.73
C VAL A 18 8.15 8.13 -0.26
N LEU A 19 7.55 8.98 0.59
CA LEU A 19 7.82 9.03 2.02
C LEU A 19 6.58 9.49 2.78
N THR A 20 6.14 8.69 3.76
CA THR A 20 5.07 9.05 4.69
C THR A 20 5.58 8.93 6.12
N VAL A 21 5.39 9.99 6.90
CA VAL A 21 5.78 10.07 8.32
C VAL A 21 4.53 10.27 9.17
N VAL A 22 4.40 9.47 10.24
CA VAL A 22 3.30 9.53 11.21
C VAL A 22 3.91 9.55 12.60
N ASP A 23 3.52 10.54 13.43
CA ASP A 23 4.05 10.68 14.80
C ASP A 23 5.60 10.70 14.85
N GLY A 24 6.22 11.38 13.87
CA GLY A 24 7.68 11.44 13.73
C GLY A 24 8.36 10.15 13.29
N LYS A 25 7.62 9.07 13.00
CA LYS A 25 8.14 7.77 12.56
C LYS A 25 7.80 7.50 11.09
N VAL A 26 8.71 6.87 10.36
CA VAL A 26 8.48 6.52 8.95
C VAL A 26 7.48 5.36 8.86
N ALA A 27 6.34 5.61 8.21
CA ALA A 27 5.27 4.64 7.99
C ALA A 27 5.32 4.03 6.58
N HIS A 28 5.84 4.76 5.60
CA HIS A 28 6.07 4.29 4.24
C HIS A 28 7.31 4.97 3.67
N ALA A 29 8.16 4.23 2.96
CA ALA A 29 9.25 4.80 2.19
C ALA A 29 9.53 3.95 0.93
N ALA A 30 9.87 4.62 -0.16
CA ALA A 30 10.17 4.03 -1.45
C ALA A 30 11.25 4.85 -2.18
N ALA A 31 11.69 4.38 -3.35
CA ALA A 31 12.67 5.05 -4.21
C ALA A 31 13.93 5.49 -3.43
N GLU A 32 14.28 6.77 -3.46
CA GLU A 32 15.44 7.35 -2.76
C GLU A 32 15.39 7.18 -1.24
N PHE A 33 14.21 6.97 -0.65
CA PHE A 33 14.01 6.73 0.78
C PHE A 33 13.87 5.24 1.12
N SER A 34 14.09 4.33 0.17
CA SER A 34 13.93 2.88 0.38
C SER A 34 14.73 2.34 1.55
N SER A 35 15.89 2.92 1.89
CA SER A 35 16.69 2.54 3.07
C SER A 35 16.02 2.86 4.40
N LEU A 36 15.01 3.75 4.41
CA LEU A 36 14.20 4.11 5.57
C LEU A 36 12.89 3.32 5.64
N ALA A 37 12.64 2.41 4.68
CA ALA A 37 11.42 1.65 4.64
C ALA A 37 11.24 0.84 5.95
N PRO A 38 10.09 0.96 6.63
CA PRO A 38 9.85 0.16 7.81
C PRO A 38 9.83 -1.32 7.43
N ALA A 39 10.17 -2.18 8.40
CA ALA A 39 10.07 -3.63 8.20
C ALA A 39 8.66 -3.99 7.72
N ALA A 40 8.58 -4.92 6.76
CA ALA A 40 7.31 -5.33 6.16
C ALA A 40 6.33 -5.76 7.25
N LEU A 41 5.21 -5.05 7.36
CA LEU A 41 4.17 -5.36 8.33
C LEU A 41 3.44 -6.63 7.89
N THR A 42 3.45 -7.65 8.76
CA THR A 42 2.54 -8.82 8.68
C THR A 42 1.56 -8.70 9.85
N PRO A 43 0.23 -8.95 9.72
CA PRO A 43 -0.53 -9.36 8.54
C PRO A 43 -1.28 -8.20 7.85
N LEU A 44 -1.56 -8.41 6.56
CA LEU A 44 -2.24 -7.49 5.64
C LEU A 44 -3.65 -7.07 6.08
N VAL A 45 -4.21 -7.73 7.10
CA VAL A 45 -5.59 -7.56 7.55
C VAL A 45 -5.60 -7.60 9.08
N PRO A 46 -6.14 -6.56 9.76
CA PRO A 46 -6.28 -6.59 11.21
C PRO A 46 -7.36 -7.62 11.63
N GLU A 47 -7.24 -8.20 12.82
CA GLU A 47 -8.16 -9.24 13.33
C GLU A 47 -9.64 -8.83 13.26
N TRP A 48 -9.94 -7.56 13.57
CA TRP A 48 -11.31 -7.02 13.54
C TRP A 48 -11.87 -6.84 12.13
N SER A 49 -11.06 -7.01 11.08
CA SER A 49 -11.50 -6.76 9.71
C SER A 49 -12.64 -7.70 9.31
N PRO A 50 -13.76 -7.18 8.78
CA PRO A 50 -14.86 -8.00 8.27
C PRO A 50 -14.43 -9.00 7.19
N ILE A 51 -13.33 -8.73 6.48
CA ILE A 51 -12.75 -9.65 5.49
C ILE A 51 -12.37 -10.99 6.12
N ASN A 52 -12.01 -11.02 7.42
CA ASN A 52 -11.68 -12.26 8.14
C ASN A 52 -12.91 -13.13 8.41
N HIS A 53 -14.12 -12.55 8.46
CA HIS A 53 -15.34 -13.25 8.86
C HIS A 53 -16.31 -13.50 7.69
N ILE A 54 -16.39 -12.54 6.77
CA ILE A 54 -17.41 -12.50 5.72
C ILE A 54 -16.80 -12.76 4.32
N GLY A 55 -15.46 -12.82 4.24
CA GLY A 55 -14.71 -12.92 2.99
C GLY A 55 -14.69 -11.61 2.20
N ALA A 56 -13.69 -11.45 1.32
CA ALA A 56 -13.63 -10.30 0.43
C ALA A 56 -14.71 -10.42 -0.68
N TYR A 57 -15.32 -9.30 -1.06
CA TYR A 57 -16.28 -9.24 -2.16
C TYR A 57 -15.61 -9.73 -3.46
N GLY A 58 -16.04 -10.87 -3.99
CA GLY A 58 -15.42 -11.50 -5.16
C GLY A 58 -14.25 -12.46 -4.89
N ALA A 59 -14.08 -12.96 -3.66
CA ALA A 59 -13.01 -13.91 -3.28
C ALA A 59 -13.06 -15.28 -3.99
N HIS A 60 -14.14 -15.61 -4.71
CA HIS A 60 -14.29 -16.84 -5.49
C HIS A 60 -13.27 -17.00 -6.65
N LYS A 61 -12.40 -16.01 -6.90
CA LYS A 61 -11.39 -16.04 -7.98
C LYS A 61 -9.93 -16.08 -7.53
N TRP A 62 -9.64 -16.16 -6.23
CA TRP A 62 -8.25 -16.16 -5.71
C TRP A 62 -7.80 -17.47 -5.05
N GLN A 63 -8.71 -18.39 -4.70
CA GLN A 63 -8.37 -19.64 -4.02
C GLN A 63 -7.85 -20.75 -4.96
N SER A 64 -7.91 -20.58 -6.28
CA SER A 64 -7.48 -21.58 -7.26
C SER A 64 -5.98 -21.55 -7.61
N ARG A 65 -5.16 -20.73 -6.95
CA ARG A 65 -3.68 -20.67 -7.15
C ARG A 65 -2.84 -21.03 -5.93
N LEU A 66 -3.45 -21.54 -4.86
CA LEU A 66 -2.75 -22.12 -3.71
C LEU A 66 -3.32 -23.52 -3.45
N GLY A 67 -3.23 -24.38 -4.46
CA GLY A 67 -3.53 -25.80 -4.31
C GLY A 67 -2.52 -26.46 -3.39
N THR A 68 -3.00 -26.95 -2.26
CA THR A 68 -2.63 -28.28 -1.76
C THR A 68 -3.44 -29.34 -2.49
#